data_AF-A0A3G7YF47-F1
#
_entry.id   AF-A0A3G7YF47-F1
#
_cell.length_a   1.000
_cell.length_b   1.000
_cell.length_c   1.000
_cell.angle_alpha   90.00
_cell.angle_beta   90.00
_cell.angle_gamma   90.00
#
_symmetry.space_group_name_H-M   'P 1'
#
loop_
_entity.id
_entity.type
_entity.pdbx_description
1 polymer ?
#
loop_
_entity_poly.entity_id
_entity_poly.type
_entity_poly.pdbx_seq_one_letter_code
_entity_poly.pdbx_strand_id
1 'polypeptide(L)'
;MDQQTRQALEPRMEAGKALVIAGVQGRYSKATVGDIPKLWELFDSCIKDIKKRVGGVTYGVCHNVHHGEFDYLAGVEVPTRGDVPSNFQSIEIPPLNYAVFPHYGSVQALAQTYERIMFEWLPNSGYKVVGADFERYSADFDGRKGTGTVEIWLPVGERS
;
A
#
# COMPACT_ATOMS: atom_id res chain seq x y z
N MET A 1 -9.79 -7.05 22.57
CA MET A 1 -8.31 -7.12 22.53
C MET A 1 -7.93 -7.50 21.12
N ASP A 2 -7.44 -6.54 20.35
CA ASP A 2 -7.15 -6.73 18.93
C ASP A 2 -6.03 -7.76 18.75
N GLN A 3 -6.34 -8.85 18.02
CA GLN A 3 -5.40 -9.93 17.73
C GLN A 3 -4.07 -9.40 17.14
N GLN A 4 -4.12 -8.25 16.47
CA GLN A 4 -2.97 -7.60 15.85
C GLN A 4 -1.92 -7.10 16.84
N THR A 5 -2.29 -6.65 18.05
CA THR A 5 -1.33 -6.09 19.03
C THR A 5 -0.43 -7.14 19.68
N ARG A 6 -0.73 -8.43 19.49
CA ARG A 6 0.01 -9.56 20.08
C ARG A 6 0.89 -10.31 19.10
N GLN A 7 0.78 -10.01 17.81
CA GLN A 7 1.55 -10.69 16.78
C GLN A 7 2.94 -10.06 16.64
N ALA A 8 3.96 -10.92 16.57
CA ALA A 8 5.33 -10.52 16.29
C ALA A 8 5.43 -9.91 14.89
N LEU A 9 6.18 -8.81 14.77
CA LEU A 9 6.49 -8.18 13.48
C LEU A 9 7.68 -8.91 12.84
N GLU A 10 7.39 -10.04 12.22
CA GLU A 10 8.38 -10.85 11.50
C GLU A 10 8.14 -10.69 10.00
N PRO A 11 8.80 -9.73 9.32
CA PRO A 11 8.59 -9.52 7.90
C PRO A 11 9.25 -10.62 7.08
N ARG A 12 8.59 -10.97 5.98
CA ARG A 12 9.21 -11.71 4.89
C ARG A 12 10.00 -10.74 4.01
N MET A 13 11.23 -11.08 3.69
CA MET A 13 12.05 -10.27 2.79
C MET A 13 11.76 -10.66 1.34
N GLU A 14 11.45 -9.69 0.48
CA GLU A 14 11.06 -9.92 -0.91
C GLU A 14 11.77 -9.00 -1.88
N ALA A 15 12.17 -9.55 -3.03
CA ALA A 15 12.63 -8.77 -4.17
C ALA A 15 11.42 -8.33 -4.99
N GLY A 16 11.08 -7.05 -4.93
CA GLY A 16 9.98 -6.47 -5.68
C GLY A 16 10.32 -6.31 -7.16
N LYS A 17 9.31 -6.51 -8.02
CA LYS A 17 9.39 -6.18 -9.44
C LYS A 17 9.07 -4.71 -9.68
N ALA A 18 9.42 -4.20 -10.86
CA ALA A 18 8.90 -2.92 -11.32
C ALA A 18 7.37 -2.99 -11.44
N LEU A 19 6.69 -1.93 -11.02
CA LEU A 19 5.23 -1.80 -11.09
C LEU A 19 4.85 -0.47 -11.73
N VAL A 20 3.76 -0.47 -12.50
CA VAL A 20 3.05 0.75 -12.87
C VAL A 20 1.67 0.65 -12.25
N ILE A 21 1.39 1.49 -11.26
CA ILE A 21 0.10 1.50 -10.58
C ILE A 21 -0.72 2.67 -11.14
N ALA A 22 -1.91 2.36 -11.65
CA ALA A 22 -2.86 3.32 -12.18
C ALA A 22 -4.07 3.43 -11.24
N GLY A 23 -4.52 4.65 -10.95
CA GLY A 23 -5.57 4.83 -9.96
C GLY A 23 -5.96 6.29 -9.70
N VAL A 24 -6.65 6.48 -8.58
CA VAL A 24 -7.02 7.80 -8.07
C VAL A 24 -6.10 8.18 -6.92
N GLN A 25 -5.76 9.46 -6.82
CA GLN A 25 -4.81 9.97 -5.84
C GLN A 25 -5.44 11.09 -5.00
N GLY A 26 -5.10 11.11 -3.72
CA GLY A 26 -5.34 12.25 -2.82
C GLY A 26 -4.08 12.62 -2.03
N ARG A 27 -4.06 13.84 -1.50
CA ARG A 27 -3.03 14.33 -0.56
C ARG A 27 -3.59 14.23 0.86
N TYR A 28 -2.84 13.60 1.75
CA TYR A 28 -3.26 13.34 3.12
C TYR A 28 -2.22 13.77 4.14
N SER A 29 -2.69 13.99 5.37
CA SER A 29 -1.88 14.20 6.57
C SER A 29 -2.44 13.36 7.70
N LYS A 30 -1.81 13.40 8.88
CA LYS A 30 -2.36 12.76 10.09
C LYS A 30 -3.80 13.20 10.39
N ALA A 31 -4.19 14.43 10.05
CA ALA A 31 -5.54 14.93 10.29
C ALA A 31 -6.58 14.45 9.27
N THR A 32 -6.16 14.13 8.03
CA THR A 32 -7.05 13.77 6.93
C THR A 32 -6.95 12.31 6.49
N VAL A 33 -6.04 11.53 7.07
CA VAL A 33 -5.87 10.09 6.78
C VAL A 33 -7.17 9.28 6.93
N GLY A 34 -8.10 9.73 7.79
CA GLY A 34 -9.44 9.15 7.93
C GLY A 34 -10.33 9.27 6.69
N ASP A 35 -9.96 10.08 5.69
CA ASP A 35 -10.68 10.23 4.41
C ASP A 35 -10.20 9.27 3.32
N ILE A 36 -9.11 8.52 3.53
CA ILE A 36 -8.62 7.51 2.57
C ILE A 36 -9.70 6.48 2.16
N PRO A 37 -10.58 5.99 3.07
CA PRO A 37 -11.69 5.13 2.66
C PRO A 37 -12.59 5.73 1.58
N LYS A 38 -12.79 7.05 1.55
CA LYS A 38 -13.57 7.72 0.49
C LYS A 38 -12.85 7.69 -0.86
N LEU A 39 -11.52 7.72 -0.87
CA LEU A 39 -10.73 7.56 -2.09
C LEU A 39 -10.87 6.15 -2.65
N TRP A 40 -10.89 5.13 -1.77
CA TRP A 40 -11.17 3.75 -2.16
C TRP A 40 -12.59 3.60 -2.73
N GLU A 41 -13.60 4.21 -2.11
CA GLU A 41 -14.98 4.22 -2.67
C GLU A 41 -15.04 4.88 -4.06
N LEU A 42 -14.31 5.99 -4.25
CA LEU A 42 -14.17 6.62 -5.55
C LEU A 42 -13.49 5.68 -6.54
N PHE A 43 -12.39 5.04 -6.14
CA PHE A 43 -11.68 4.10 -6.98
C PHE A 43 -12.55 2.92 -7.42
N ASP A 44 -13.31 2.32 -6.50
CA ASP A 44 -14.21 1.21 -6.79
C ASP A 44 -15.27 1.57 -7.85
N SER A 45 -15.71 2.84 -7.88
CA SER A 45 -16.68 3.32 -8.87
C SER A 45 -16.12 3.39 -10.29
N CYS A 46 -14.80 3.60 -10.44
CA CYS A 46 -14.14 3.87 -11.72
C CYS A 46 -13.08 2.83 -12.11
N ILE A 47 -12.72 1.87 -11.25
CA ILE A 47 -11.72 0.81 -11.53
C ILE A 47 -12.02 0.06 -12.85
N LYS A 48 -13.31 -0.11 -13.18
CA LYS A 48 -13.78 -0.73 -14.43
C LYS A 48 -13.30 -0.02 -15.71
N ASP A 49 -13.00 1.28 -15.63
CA ASP A 49 -12.56 2.10 -16.77
C ASP A 49 -11.08 1.85 -17.11
N ILE A 50 -10.29 1.34 -16.16
CA ILE A 50 -8.94 0.83 -16.41
C ILE A 50 -9.08 -0.56 -17.04
N LYS A 51 -9.05 -0.67 -18.37
CA LYS A 51 -9.34 -1.95 -19.05
C LYS A 51 -8.18 -2.94 -19.04
N LYS A 52 -6.95 -2.43 -19.12
CA LYS A 52 -5.73 -3.25 -19.14
C LYS A 52 -5.15 -3.31 -17.74
N ARG A 53 -5.23 -4.47 -17.09
CA ARG A 53 -4.74 -4.70 -15.73
C ARG A 53 -3.89 -5.96 -15.67
N VAL A 54 -2.98 -6.00 -14.73
CA VAL A 54 -2.22 -7.20 -14.38
C VAL A 54 -2.87 -7.85 -13.17
N GLY A 55 -3.63 -8.93 -13.40
CA GLY A 55 -4.33 -9.65 -12.34
C GLY A 55 -5.49 -8.87 -11.73
N GLY A 56 -5.86 -9.23 -10.49
CA GLY A 56 -6.96 -8.61 -9.74
C GLY A 56 -6.54 -7.95 -8.43
N VAL A 57 -5.24 -7.82 -8.19
CA VAL A 57 -4.68 -7.20 -6.98
C VAL A 57 -4.87 -5.68 -7.05
N THR A 58 -5.28 -5.09 -5.93
CA THR A 58 -5.31 -3.63 -5.77
C THR A 58 -4.21 -3.16 -4.81
N TYR A 59 -3.86 -1.90 -4.93
CA TYR A 59 -2.71 -1.29 -4.26
C TYR A 59 -3.10 0.04 -3.63
N GLY A 60 -2.60 0.28 -2.41
CA GLY A 60 -2.61 1.58 -1.76
C GLY A 60 -1.18 2.09 -1.63
N VAL A 61 -0.77 3.05 -2.43
CA VAL A 61 0.63 3.50 -2.51
C VAL A 61 0.81 4.82 -1.77
N CYS A 62 1.69 4.83 -0.76
CA CYS A 62 2.11 6.03 -0.03
C CYS A 62 3.40 6.58 -0.65
N HIS A 63 3.38 7.83 -1.12
CA HIS A 63 4.57 8.44 -1.71
C HIS A 63 4.62 9.96 -1.48
N ASN A 64 5.71 10.58 -1.95
CA ASN A 64 5.90 12.04 -1.86
C ASN A 64 5.70 12.60 -0.44
N VAL A 65 6.27 11.90 0.55
CA VAL A 65 6.18 12.26 1.97
C VAL A 65 6.97 13.53 2.23
N HIS A 66 6.31 14.57 2.72
CA HIS A 66 6.92 15.87 3.00
C HIS A 66 6.20 16.57 4.15
N HIS A 67 6.93 16.96 5.20
CA HIS A 67 6.40 17.63 6.40
C HIS A 67 5.15 16.98 7.04
N GLY A 68 5.06 15.65 7.04
CA GLY A 68 3.93 14.92 7.63
C GLY A 68 2.69 14.83 6.73
N GLU A 69 2.80 15.30 5.48
CA GLU A 69 1.85 15.04 4.42
C GLU A 69 2.41 14.03 3.42
N PHE A 70 1.53 13.32 2.72
CA PHE A 70 1.89 12.32 1.73
C PHE A 70 0.80 12.21 0.66
N ASP A 71 1.20 11.76 -0.52
CA ASP A 71 0.26 11.36 -1.57
C ASP A 71 -0.11 9.90 -1.35
N TYR A 72 -1.41 9.58 -1.41
CA TYR A 72 -1.90 8.22 -1.37
C TYR A 72 -2.65 7.92 -2.66
N LEU A 73 -2.25 6.85 -3.34
CA LEU A 73 -2.86 6.38 -4.58
C LEU A 73 -3.53 5.02 -4.37
N ALA A 74 -4.84 4.95 -4.57
CA ALA A 74 -5.59 3.70 -4.63
C ALA A 74 -5.67 3.27 -6.10
N GLY A 75 -5.18 2.08 -6.44
CA GLY A 75 -4.96 1.69 -7.82
C GLY A 75 -4.81 0.19 -8.10
N VAL A 76 -4.58 -0.12 -9.37
CA VAL A 76 -4.27 -1.47 -9.90
C VAL A 76 -2.99 -1.43 -10.71
N GLU A 77 -2.30 -2.57 -10.78
CA GLU A 77 -1.15 -2.73 -11.69
C GLU A 77 -1.62 -2.73 -13.15
N VAL A 78 -0.95 -1.95 -13.99
CA VAL A 78 -1.10 -1.93 -15.45
C VAL A 78 0.22 -2.34 -16.12
N PRO A 79 0.21 -2.88 -17.36
CA PRO A 79 1.43 -3.37 -17.99
C PRO A 79 2.45 -2.26 -18.25
N THR A 80 1.99 -1.09 -18.68
CA THR A 80 2.85 0.08 -18.97
C THR A 80 2.12 1.37 -18.66
N ARG A 81 2.87 2.47 -18.54
CA ARG A 81 2.29 3.82 -18.37
C ARG A 81 1.39 4.26 -19.54
N GLY A 82 1.62 3.74 -20.74
CA GLY A 82 0.77 4.01 -21.91
C GLY A 82 -0.63 3.38 -21.83
N ASP A 83 -0.83 2.45 -20.89
CA ASP A 83 -2.13 1.78 -20.66
C ASP A 83 -2.99 2.50 -19.60
N VAL A 84 -2.47 3.58 -19.00
CA VAL A 84 -3.18 4.42 -18.02
C VAL A 84 -4.19 5.30 -18.75
N PRO A 85 -5.50 5.21 -18.46
CA PRO A 85 -6.46 6.11 -19.07
C PRO A 85 -6.25 7.55 -18.57
N SER A 86 -6.53 8.54 -19.43
CA SER A 86 -6.17 9.95 -19.18
C SER A 86 -6.82 10.59 -17.95
N ASN A 87 -7.90 10.01 -17.44
CA ASN A 87 -8.60 10.47 -16.25
C ASN A 87 -8.04 9.87 -14.94
N PHE A 88 -6.98 9.06 -15.01
CA PHE A 88 -6.32 8.46 -13.85
C PHE A 88 -4.91 9.02 -13.64
N GLN A 89 -4.45 8.92 -12.40
CA GLN A 89 -3.07 9.14 -12.04
C GLN A 89 -2.29 7.82 -12.13
N SER A 90 -0.97 7.92 -12.19
CA SER A 90 -0.10 6.75 -12.16
C SER A 90 1.19 7.00 -11.42
N ILE A 91 1.72 5.97 -10.78
CA ILE A 91 3.06 5.93 -10.21
C ILE A 91 3.84 4.74 -10.75
N GLU A 92 5.11 4.98 -11.11
CA GLU A 92 6.06 3.94 -11.46
C GLU A 92 6.91 3.62 -10.22
N ILE A 93 6.86 2.37 -9.78
CA ILE A 93 7.63 1.89 -8.63
C ILE A 93 8.79 1.05 -9.19
N PRO A 94 10.05 1.44 -8.93
CA PRO A 94 11.20 0.66 -9.38
C PRO A 94 11.31 -0.67 -8.61
N PRO A 95 12.06 -1.65 -9.14
CA PRO A 95 12.35 -2.86 -8.39
C PRO A 95 13.20 -2.50 -7.16
N LEU A 96 12.69 -2.83 -5.97
CA LEU A 96 13.32 -2.58 -4.68
C LEU A 96 13.23 -3.86 -3.82
N ASN A 97 14.00 -3.91 -2.74
CA ASN A 97 13.82 -4.93 -1.72
C ASN A 97 12.77 -4.45 -0.71
N TYR A 98 11.93 -5.37 -0.24
CA TYR A 98 10.83 -5.07 0.65
C TYR A 98 10.88 -5.93 1.90
N ALA A 99 10.61 -5.31 3.05
CA ALA A 99 10.14 -5.99 4.23
C ALA A 99 8.60 -6.07 4.14
N VAL A 100 8.08 -7.28 3.99
CA VAL A 100 6.65 -7.54 3.76
C VAL A 100 6.00 -8.03 5.05
N PHE A 101 5.03 -7.25 5.53
CA PHE A 101 4.29 -7.54 6.76
C PHE A 101 2.87 -7.96 6.41
N PRO A 102 2.45 -9.21 6.71
CA PRO A 102 1.05 -9.58 6.59
C PRO A 102 0.23 -8.83 7.63
N HIS A 103 -0.90 -8.27 7.21
CA HIS A 103 -1.88 -7.65 8.08
C HIS A 103 -3.02 -8.63 8.34
N TYR A 104 -3.37 -8.81 9.61
CA TYR A 104 -4.43 -9.71 10.03
C TYR A 104 -5.55 -8.94 10.75
N GLY A 105 -6.79 -9.10 10.29
CA GLY A 105 -7.94 -8.49 10.90
C GLY A 105 -8.60 -7.44 10.00
N SER A 106 -9.26 -6.47 10.62
CA SER A 106 -9.99 -5.43 9.89
C SER A 106 -9.01 -4.45 9.24
N VAL A 107 -9.28 -4.07 8.00
CA VAL A 107 -8.60 -2.98 7.27
C VAL A 107 -8.53 -1.68 8.09
N GLN A 108 -9.47 -1.44 9.00
CA GLN A 108 -9.47 -0.28 9.89
C GLN A 108 -8.28 -0.28 10.88
N ALA A 109 -7.68 -1.44 11.13
CA ALA A 109 -6.50 -1.60 11.98
C ALA A 109 -5.16 -1.53 11.20
N LEU A 110 -5.18 -1.28 9.88
CA LEU A 110 -3.95 -1.09 9.09
C LEU A 110 -3.09 0.03 9.63
N ALA A 111 -3.70 1.16 10.03
CA ALA A 111 -2.98 2.28 10.62
C ALA A 111 -2.18 1.86 11.88
N GLN A 112 -2.74 1.01 12.73
CA GLN A 112 -2.03 0.46 13.90
C GLN A 112 -0.88 -0.44 13.47
N THR A 113 -1.06 -1.21 12.39
CA THR A 113 0.03 -2.06 11.84
C THR A 113 1.18 -1.20 11.33
N TYR A 114 0.87 -0.13 10.61
CA TYR A 114 1.87 0.86 10.18
C TYR A 114 2.60 1.50 11.35
N GLU A 115 1.89 1.95 12.39
CA GLU A 115 2.52 2.52 13.60
C GLU A 115 3.50 1.54 14.23
N ARG A 116 3.10 0.27 14.37
CA ARG A 116 3.96 -0.78 14.90
C ARG A 116 5.20 -1.02 14.01
N ILE A 117 5.04 -1.09 12.69
CA ILE A 117 6.19 -1.23 11.78
C ILE A 117 7.14 -0.03 11.91
N MET A 118 6.62 1.20 11.93
CA MET A 118 7.42 2.42 11.95
C MET A 118 8.10 2.70 13.30
N PHE A 119 7.44 2.39 14.43
CA PHE A 119 7.92 2.76 15.76
C PHE A 119 8.47 1.59 16.58
N GLU A 120 8.09 0.34 16.28
CA GLU A 120 8.61 -0.84 16.98
C GLU A 120 9.67 -1.57 16.14
N TRP A 121 9.34 -1.93 14.90
CA TRP A 121 10.22 -2.77 14.09
C TRP A 121 11.35 -1.98 13.42
N LEU A 122 11.01 -0.94 12.65
CA LEU A 122 11.95 -0.21 11.79
C LEU A 122 13.16 0.35 12.58
N PRO A 123 12.98 1.00 13.76
CA PRO A 123 14.11 1.54 14.52
C PRO A 123 15.09 0.47 15.03
N ASN A 124 14.61 -0.76 15.21
CA ASN A 124 15.39 -1.91 15.70
C ASN A 124 15.90 -2.83 14.57
N SER A 125 15.50 -2.57 13.32
CA SER A 125 15.73 -3.48 12.20
C SER A 125 17.10 -3.32 11.53
N GLY A 126 17.75 -2.16 11.70
CA GLY A 126 18.96 -1.78 10.96
C GLY A 126 18.71 -1.39 9.50
N TYR A 127 17.46 -1.37 9.04
CA TYR A 127 17.09 -0.94 7.69
C TYR A 127 16.72 0.54 7.64
N LYS A 128 16.84 1.12 6.43
CA LYS A 128 16.31 2.44 6.09
C LYS A 128 15.24 2.30 5.02
N VAL A 129 14.19 3.11 5.12
CA VAL A 129 13.14 3.16 4.10
C VAL A 129 13.68 3.85 2.84
N VAL A 130 13.54 3.22 1.69
CA VAL A 130 14.10 3.68 0.41
C VAL A 130 13.05 3.74 -0.70
N GLY A 131 12.11 4.66 -0.59
CA GLY A 131 11.10 4.91 -1.63
C GLY A 131 9.67 4.84 -1.12
N ALA A 132 8.75 4.57 -2.03
CA ALA A 132 7.32 4.47 -1.74
C ALA A 132 6.96 3.10 -1.15
N ASP A 133 6.31 3.10 0.00
CA ASP A 133 5.65 1.92 0.54
C ASP A 133 4.26 1.73 -0.06
N PHE A 134 3.77 0.50 -0.02
CA PHE A 134 2.43 0.21 -0.49
C PHE A 134 1.76 -0.92 0.26
N GLU A 135 0.44 -0.82 0.35
CA GLU A 135 -0.46 -1.89 0.74
C GLU A 135 -0.81 -2.71 -0.50
N ARG A 136 -0.83 -4.04 -0.38
CA ARG A 136 -1.20 -4.98 -1.43
C ARG A 136 -2.37 -5.83 -0.98
N TYR A 137 -3.49 -5.73 -1.70
CA TYR A 137 -4.73 -6.44 -1.42
C TYR A 137 -4.94 -7.57 -2.42
N SER A 138 -5.21 -8.79 -1.94
CA SER A 138 -5.44 -9.93 -2.83
C SER A 138 -6.70 -9.74 -3.70
N ALA A 139 -6.77 -10.47 -4.81
CA ALA A 139 -7.87 -10.32 -5.77
C ALA A 139 -9.25 -10.71 -5.21
N ASP A 140 -9.29 -11.49 -4.14
CA ASP A 140 -10.49 -11.90 -3.39
C ASP A 140 -10.74 -11.05 -2.14
N PHE A 141 -9.99 -9.95 -1.98
CA PHE A 141 -10.15 -9.05 -0.85
C PHE A 141 -11.53 -8.39 -0.85
N ASP A 142 -12.25 -8.57 0.26
CA ASP A 142 -13.52 -7.91 0.52
C ASP A 142 -13.55 -7.53 2.00
N GLY A 143 -13.30 -6.25 2.27
CA GLY A 143 -13.25 -5.72 3.64
C GLY A 143 -14.57 -5.84 4.41
N ARG A 144 -15.72 -6.03 3.72
CA ARG A 144 -17.03 -6.23 4.36
C ARG A 144 -17.26 -7.69 4.73
N LYS A 145 -16.78 -8.62 3.89
CA LYS A 145 -16.87 -10.06 4.14
C LYS A 145 -15.72 -10.61 4.97
N GLY A 146 -14.65 -9.83 5.14
CA GLY A 146 -13.42 -10.28 5.81
C GLY A 146 -12.68 -11.36 5.04
N THR A 147 -12.77 -11.35 3.70
CA THR A 147 -12.04 -12.29 2.83
C THR A 147 -10.81 -11.62 2.22
N GLY A 148 -9.90 -12.45 1.71
CA GLY A 148 -8.63 -12.03 1.14
C GLY A 148 -7.58 -11.63 2.19
N THR A 149 -6.46 -11.14 1.69
CA THR A 149 -5.27 -10.80 2.49
C THR A 149 -4.82 -9.39 2.17
N VAL A 150 -4.26 -8.72 3.18
CA VAL A 150 -3.56 -7.45 3.02
C VAL A 150 -2.12 -7.60 3.47
N GLU A 151 -1.18 -7.09 2.68
CA GLU A 151 0.23 -7.02 3.02
C GLU A 151 0.70 -5.57 2.96
N ILE A 152 1.54 -5.15 3.91
CA ILE A 152 2.28 -3.89 3.84
C ILE A 152 3.68 -4.19 3.31
N TRP A 153 4.04 -3.56 2.21
CA TRP A 153 5.33 -3.69 1.55
C TRP A 153 6.15 -2.42 1.80
N LEU A 154 7.08 -2.51 2.76
CA LEU A 154 7.97 -1.40 3.12
C LEU A 154 9.30 -1.51 2.35
N PRO A 155 9.66 -0.55 1.47
CA PRO A 155 10.90 -0.63 0.72
C PRO A 155 12.09 -0.39 1.66
N VAL A 156 13.04 -1.32 1.67
CA VAL A 156 14.20 -1.28 2.57
C VAL A 156 15.51 -1.31 1.80
N GLY A 157 16.45 -0.46 2.22
CA GLY A 157 17.80 -0.43 1.69
C GLY A 157 18.68 -1.54 2.27
N GLU A 158 19.99 -1.45 2.06
CA GLU A 158 20.94 -2.34 2.73
C GLU A 158 20.88 -2.14 4.25
N ARG A 159 21.08 -3.24 4.99
CA ARG A 159 21.12 -3.21 6.44
C ARG A 159 22.46 -2.61 6.89
N SER A 160 22.40 -1.56 7.72
CA SER A 160 23.59 -0.97 8.36
C SER A 160 24.00 -1.72 9.62
#